data_AF-U5F822-F1
#
_entry.id   AF-U5F822-F1
#
_cell.length_a   1.000
_cell.length_b   1.000
_cell.length_c   1.000
_cell.angle_alpha   90.00
_cell.angle_beta   90.00
_cell.angle_gamma   90.00
#
_symmetry.space_group_name_H-M   'P 1'
#
loop_
_entity.id
_entity.type
_entity.pdbx_description
1 polymer ?
#
loop_
_entity_poly.entity_id
_entity_poly.type
_entity_poly.pdbx_seq_one_letter_code
_entity_poly.pdbx_strand_id
1 'polypeptide(L)' 'MTTALFLLRCVEIGISIAELDLLTIGMVMDIWTEKGNDGATYDNLATQEDFDKF' A
#
# COMPACT_ATOMS: atom_id res chain seq x y z
N MET A 1 10.01 9.91 -4.07
CA MET A 1 10.15 8.55 -4.64
C MET A 1 10.72 8.68 -6.04
N THR A 2 11.79 7.97 -6.39
CA THR A 2 12.24 7.87 -7.80
C THR A 2 11.62 6.61 -8.43
N THR A 3 11.56 6.52 -9.76
CA THR A 3 11.00 5.34 -10.46
C THR A 3 11.73 4.04 -10.09
N ALA A 4 13.05 4.08 -9.95
CA ALA A 4 13.82 2.91 -9.54
C ALA A 4 13.45 2.43 -8.12
N LEU A 5 13.26 3.37 -7.18
CA LEU A 5 12.80 3.02 -5.84
C LEU A 5 11.37 2.50 -5.87
N PHE A 6 10.47 3.09 -6.67
CA PHE A 6 9.10 2.60 -6.80
C PHE A 6 9.03 1.14 -7.30
N LEU A 7 9.80 0.79 -8.33
CA LEU A 7 9.84 -0.58 -8.84
C LEU A 7 10.42 -1.57 -7.83
N LEU A 8 11.45 -1.16 -7.08
CA LEU A 8 11.96 -1.96 -5.96
C LEU A 8 10.87 -2.23 -4.92
N ARG A 9 10.07 -1.22 -4.58
CA ARG A 9 8.95 -1.35 -3.62
C ARG A 9 7.89 -2.31 -4.13
N CYS A 10 7.55 -2.27 -5.42
CA CYS A 10 6.61 -3.23 -6.04
C CYS A 10 7.08 -4.67 -5.82
N VAL A 11 8.35 -4.94 -6.08
CA VAL A 11 8.94 -6.28 -5.91
C VAL A 11 9.01 -6.68 -4.44
N GLU A 12 9.35 -5.76 -3.52
CA GLU A 12 9.39 -6.01 -2.07
C GLU A 12 8.04 -6.45 -1.51
N ILE A 13 6.93 -5.97 -2.06
CA ILE A 13 5.56 -6.34 -1.66
C ILE A 13 4.96 -7.45 -2.52
N GLY A 14 5.75 -8.05 -3.42
CA GLY A 14 5.33 -9.19 -4.24
C GLY A 14 4.48 -8.84 -5.45
N ILE A 15 4.39 -7.57 -5.84
CA ILE A 15 3.67 -7.13 -7.04
C ILE A 15 4.58 -7.30 -8.25
N SER A 16 4.10 -8.03 -9.25
CA SER A 16 4.81 -8.16 -10.52
C SER A 16 4.74 -6.87 -11.30
N ILE A 17 5.82 -6.52 -12.01
CA ILE A 17 5.85 -5.34 -12.90
C ILE A 17 4.76 -5.44 -13.98
N ALA A 18 4.41 -6.67 -14.39
CA ALA A 18 3.36 -6.90 -15.38
C ALA A 18 1.95 -6.51 -14.90
N GLU A 19 1.73 -6.39 -13.59
CA GLU A 19 0.44 -6.06 -12.97
C GLU A 19 0.28 -4.56 -12.70
N LEU A 20 1.29 -3.75 -13.01
CA LEU A 20 1.29 -2.30 -12.75
C LEU A 20 0.31 -1.52 -13.63
N ASP A 21 -0.27 -2.12 -14.68
CA ASP A 21 -1.33 -1.50 -15.47
C ASP A 21 -2.69 -1.49 -14.73
N LEU A 22 -2.89 -2.42 -13.79
CA LEU A 22 -4.09 -2.54 -12.95
C LEU A 22 -4.03 -1.65 -11.70
N LEU A 23 -2.86 -1.13 -11.36
CA LEU A 23 -2.61 -0.46 -10.10
C LEU A 23 -2.13 0.97 -10.29
N THR A 24 -2.64 1.86 -9.45
CA THR A 24 -2.11 3.22 -9.40
C THR A 24 -0.87 3.27 -8.50
N ILE A 25 -0.01 4.27 -8.71
CA ILE A 25 1.14 4.53 -7.84
C ILE A 25 0.70 4.70 -6.38
N GLY A 26 -0.44 5.35 -6.14
CA GLY A 26 -1.00 5.55 -4.79
C GLY A 26 -1.29 4.22 -4.10
N MET A 27 -2.01 3.31 -4.76
CA MET A 27 -2.36 2.00 -4.21
C MET A 27 -1.12 1.18 -3.81
N VAL A 28 -0.10 1.16 -4.66
CA VAL A 28 1.16 0.45 -4.37
C VAL A 28 1.86 1.06 -3.16
N MET A 29 1.86 2.39 -3.03
CA MET A 29 2.45 3.08 -1.89
C MET A 29 1.68 2.85 -0.59
N ASP A 30 0.35 2.76 -0.65
CA ASP A 30 -0.50 2.47 0.50
C ASP A 30 -0.27 1.03 1.00
N ILE A 31 -0.24 0.05 0.10
CA ILE A 31 0.08 -1.35 0.44
C ILE A 31 1.48 -1.44 1.07
N TRP A 32 2.47 -0.74 0.50
CA TRP A 32 3.82 -0.74 1.07
C TRP A 32 3.87 -0.10 2.46
N THR A 33 3.11 0.98 2.67
CA THR A 33 3.00 1.65 3.97
C THR A 33 2.35 0.72 4.99
N GLU A 34 1.27 0.04 4.60
CA GLU A 34 0.54 -0.87 5.47
C GLU A 34 1.39 -2.08 5.87
N LYS A 35 2.14 -2.66 4.92
CA LYS A 35 3.13 -3.70 5.24
C LYS A 35 4.18 -3.23 6.26
N GLY A 36 4.60 -1.97 6.19
CA GLY A 36 5.50 -1.38 7.18
C GLY A 36 4.88 -1.26 8.58
N ASN A 37 3.55 -1.20 8.63
CA ASN A 37 2.76 -1.09 9.83
C ASN A 37 2.23 -2.44 10.35
N ASP A 38 2.65 -3.58 9.79
CA ASP A 38 2.24 -4.92 10.25
C ASP A 38 2.48 -5.15 11.77
N GLY A 39 3.46 -4.44 12.34
CA GLY A 39 3.77 -4.48 13.78
C GLY A 39 3.21 -3.30 14.60
N ALA A 40 2.50 -2.37 13.97
CA ALA A 40 1.94 -1.21 14.63
C ALA A 40 0.63 -1.58 15.37
N THR A 41 0.58 -1.28 16.66
CA THR A 41 -0.67 -1.30 17.42
C THR A 41 -1.36 0.05 17.29
N TYR A 42 -2.50 0.07 16.61
CA TYR A 42 -3.37 1.23 16.55
C TYR A 42 -4.34 1.22 17.74
N ASP A 43 -4.48 2.37 18.42
CA ASP A 43 -5.42 2.51 19.54
C ASP A 43 -6.88 2.30 19.12
N ASN A 44 -7.20 2.56 17.85
CA ASN A 44 -8.51 2.39 17.25
C ASN A 44 -8.40 1.65 15.92
N LEU A 45 -9.24 0.62 15.74
CA LEU A 45 -9.39 -0.06 14.47
C LEU A 45 -10.45 0.68 13.64
N ALA A 46 -10.12 1.05 12.40
CA ALA A 46 -11.10 1.65 11.50
C ALA A 46 -12.23 0.64 11.23
N THR A 47 -13.47 1.11 11.33
CA THR A 47 -14.67 0.29 11.10
C THR A 47 -15.27 0.58 9.72
N GLN A 48 -16.21 -0.26 9.28
CA GLN A 48 -16.96 0.01 8.04
C GLN A 48 -17.69 1.36 8.09
N GLU A 49 -18.16 1.78 9.26
CA GLU A 49 -18.86 3.07 9.44
C GLU A 49 -17.93 4.27 9.21
N ASP A 50 -16.62 4.11 9.44
CA ASP A 50 -15.63 5.16 9.15
C ASP A 50 -15.34 5.26 7.65
N PHE A 51 -15.36 4.12 6.94
CA PHE A 51 -15.27 4.08 5.49
C PHE A 51 -16.49 4.71 4.80
N ASP A 52 -17.69 4.46 5.32
CA ASP A 52 -18.94 4.97 4.75
C ASP A 52 -19.09 6.51 4.89
N LYS A 53 -18.23 7.16 5.69
CA LYS A 53 -18.20 8.62 5.91
C LYS A 53 -17.29 9.37 4.91
N PHE A 54 -16.50 8.67 4.10
CA PHE A 54 -15.66 9.23 3.03
C PHE A 54 -16.39 9.25 1.68
#